data_AF-A0A3N5LW75-F1
#
_entry.id   AF-A0A3N5LW75-F1
#
_cell.length_a   1.000
_cell.length_b   1.000
_cell.length_c   1.000
_cell.angle_alpha   90.00
_cell.angle_beta   90.00
_cell.angle_gamma   90.00
#
_symmetry.space_group_name_H-M   'P 1'
#
loop_
_entity.id
_entity.type
_entity.pdbx_description
1 polymer ?
#
loop_
_entity_poly.entity_id
_entity_poly.type
_entity_poly.pdbx_seq_one_letter_code
_entity_poly.pdbx_strand_id
1 'polypeptide(L)'
;AGGVLAAASLTPQRVEEHYQAALEAGLDVLVIQGTVVSAEHVSTRVEPLDLKKFIAGCPVPVIVGGVASYATTLHLMRTGAVGVLIGVGPGHACTTRGVLGIGVPQATAIADAAAARVQHLLETGQYCNVIADGGMRTGGDVAKAIALGADAVMIGSPLASAAEAPGRGYHWGMATFHPELPRGTRVKAGVKGTLEEILLGPAHENDGTLNLFGALKTSMATCGYDTITSFQKAEVMVAPALMTEGKKLQKEQDVGMG
;
A
#
# COMPACT_ATOMS: atom_id res chain seq x y z
N ALA A 1 -7.84 -21.90 16.09
CA ALA A 1 -7.56 -20.64 15.37
C ALA A 1 -7.21 -19.57 16.41
N GLY A 2 -6.17 -18.76 16.18
CA GLY A 2 -5.62 -17.81 17.16
C GLY A 2 -6.41 -16.50 17.35
N GLY A 3 -7.66 -16.42 16.89
CA GLY A 3 -8.51 -15.24 17.03
C GLY A 3 -8.12 -14.03 16.16
N VAL A 4 -7.23 -14.22 15.18
CA VAL A 4 -6.78 -13.19 14.23
C VAL A 4 -7.07 -13.62 12.80
N LEU A 5 -7.35 -12.65 11.93
CA LEU A 5 -7.53 -12.91 10.50
C LEU A 5 -6.18 -13.25 9.84
N ALA A 6 -6.17 -14.28 9.01
CA ALA A 6 -5.03 -14.69 8.20
C ALA A 6 -5.18 -14.19 6.76
N ALA A 7 -4.18 -13.46 6.27
CA ALA A 7 -4.06 -13.07 4.88
C ALA A 7 -2.75 -13.57 4.28
N ALA A 8 -2.77 -13.97 3.02
CA ALA A 8 -1.61 -14.47 2.28
C ALA A 8 -1.53 -13.81 0.90
N SER A 9 -0.31 -13.51 0.47
CA SER A 9 -0.04 -12.93 -0.84
C SER A 9 0.58 -13.97 -1.76
N LEU A 10 -0.01 -14.15 -2.94
CA LEU A 10 0.46 -15.01 -4.01
C LEU A 10 0.66 -14.19 -5.27
N THR A 11 1.63 -14.56 -6.09
CA THR A 11 1.84 -13.91 -7.38
C THR A 11 0.81 -14.39 -8.40
N PRO A 12 0.41 -13.55 -9.38
CA PRO A 12 -0.50 -13.97 -10.45
C PRO A 12 -0.04 -15.25 -11.15
N GLN A 13 1.27 -15.46 -11.29
CA GLN A 13 1.86 -16.61 -11.99
C GLN A 13 1.73 -17.94 -11.23
N ARG A 14 1.51 -17.91 -9.91
CA ARG A 14 1.50 -19.12 -9.07
C ARG A 14 0.27 -19.25 -8.19
N VAL A 15 -0.69 -18.34 -8.31
CA VAL A 15 -1.87 -18.34 -7.45
C VAL A 15 -2.67 -19.64 -7.59
N GLU A 16 -2.89 -20.12 -8.82
CA GLU A 16 -3.64 -21.37 -9.08
C GLU A 16 -2.96 -22.61 -8.48
N GLU A 17 -1.64 -22.60 -8.37
CA GLU A 17 -0.85 -23.70 -7.79
C GLU A 17 -0.95 -23.75 -6.26
N HIS A 18 -1.02 -22.59 -5.59
CA HIS A 18 -0.81 -22.52 -4.15
C HIS A 18 -2.04 -22.11 -3.34
N TYR A 19 -3.08 -21.54 -3.95
CA TYR A 19 -4.20 -20.98 -3.18
C TYR A 19 -4.97 -22.05 -2.39
N GLN A 20 -5.12 -23.27 -2.93
CA GLN A 20 -5.82 -24.36 -2.24
C GLN A 20 -5.12 -24.75 -0.94
N ALA A 21 -3.80 -24.90 -0.97
CA ALA A 21 -3.02 -25.19 0.23
C ALA A 21 -3.13 -24.06 1.27
N ALA A 22 -3.20 -22.80 0.83
CA ALA A 22 -3.42 -21.68 1.73
C ALA A 22 -4.83 -21.69 2.35
N LEU A 23 -5.87 -22.02 1.56
CA LEU A 23 -7.25 -22.18 2.05
C LEU A 23 -7.35 -23.30 3.08
N GLU A 24 -6.76 -24.46 2.81
CA GLU A 24 -6.69 -25.59 3.76
C GLU A 24 -5.99 -25.22 5.08
N ALA A 25 -5.02 -24.30 5.02
CA ALA A 25 -4.33 -23.77 6.19
C ALA A 25 -5.14 -22.72 6.98
N GLY A 26 -6.36 -22.37 6.54
CA GLY A 26 -7.24 -21.42 7.21
C GLY A 26 -7.05 -19.97 6.78
N LEU A 27 -6.77 -19.73 5.49
CA LEU A 27 -6.72 -18.38 4.92
C LEU A 27 -8.09 -17.68 4.95
N ASP A 28 -8.14 -16.44 5.45
CA ASP A 28 -9.37 -15.63 5.48
C ASP A 28 -9.47 -14.63 4.33
N VAL A 29 -8.32 -14.12 3.83
CA VAL A 29 -8.25 -13.16 2.72
C VAL A 29 -7.09 -13.50 1.79
N LEU A 30 -7.37 -13.63 0.49
CA LEU A 30 -6.33 -13.84 -0.51
C LEU A 30 -5.89 -12.50 -1.12
N VAL A 31 -4.58 -12.28 -1.20
CA VAL A 31 -3.99 -11.15 -1.92
C VAL A 31 -3.28 -11.68 -3.17
N ILE A 32 -3.68 -11.21 -4.35
CA ILE A 32 -2.98 -11.47 -5.61
C ILE A 32 -2.15 -10.24 -5.94
N GLN A 33 -0.83 -10.33 -5.76
CA GLN A 33 0.05 -9.18 -5.86
C GLN A 33 1.21 -9.42 -6.82
N GLY A 34 1.44 -8.44 -7.69
CA GLY A 34 2.65 -8.31 -8.49
C GLY A 34 3.19 -6.88 -8.41
N THR A 35 4.33 -6.61 -9.05
CA THR A 35 4.80 -5.22 -9.18
C THR A 35 3.83 -4.38 -10.01
N VAL A 36 3.30 -4.97 -11.09
CA VAL A 36 2.20 -4.44 -11.88
C VAL A 36 1.28 -5.60 -12.25
N VAL A 37 -0.03 -5.43 -12.07
CA VAL A 37 -1.05 -6.42 -12.44
C VAL A 37 -2.08 -5.74 -13.33
N SER A 38 -2.44 -6.41 -14.42
CA SER A 38 -3.54 -6.04 -15.30
C SER A 38 -4.61 -7.12 -15.26
N ALA A 39 -5.87 -6.72 -15.47
CA ALA A 39 -6.99 -7.66 -15.54
C ALA A 39 -6.84 -8.64 -16.73
N GLU A 40 -6.27 -8.15 -17.83
CA GLU A 40 -5.97 -8.94 -19.02
C GLU A 40 -4.46 -9.07 -19.15
N HIS A 41 -3.98 -10.30 -19.26
CA HIS A 41 -2.61 -10.60 -19.62
C HIS A 41 -2.62 -11.35 -20.95
N VAL A 42 -1.84 -10.89 -21.93
CA VAL A 42 -1.69 -11.60 -23.20
C VAL A 42 -0.29 -12.20 -23.21
N SER A 43 -0.23 -13.53 -23.25
CA SER A 43 1.03 -14.29 -23.32
C SER A 43 0.94 -15.30 -24.44
N THR A 44 2.04 -15.45 -25.18
CA THR A 44 2.20 -16.49 -26.21
C THR A 44 2.86 -17.75 -25.66
N ARG A 45 3.26 -17.75 -24.38
CA ARG A 45 4.07 -18.82 -23.76
C ARG A 45 3.34 -19.59 -22.67
N VAL A 46 2.39 -18.94 -21.99
CA VAL A 46 1.63 -19.50 -20.87
C VAL A 46 0.19 -19.02 -20.97
N GLU A 47 -0.76 -19.88 -20.60
CA GLU A 47 -2.15 -19.45 -20.48
C GLU A 47 -2.25 -18.39 -19.37
N PRO A 48 -2.78 -17.19 -19.67
CA PRO A 48 -2.89 -16.13 -18.68
C PRO A 48 -3.99 -16.45 -17.65
N LEU A 49 -3.76 -16.03 -16.40
CA LEU A 49 -4.78 -16.09 -15.36
C LEU A 49 -5.97 -15.20 -15.71
N ASP A 50 -7.15 -15.80 -15.88
CA ASP A 50 -8.42 -15.06 -15.91
C ASP A 50 -8.82 -14.68 -14.48
N LEU A 51 -8.46 -13.46 -14.07
CA LEU A 51 -8.75 -12.95 -12.73
C LEU A 51 -10.24 -12.91 -12.41
N LYS A 52 -11.10 -12.61 -13.40
CA LYS A 52 -12.55 -12.54 -13.17
C LYS A 52 -13.11 -13.91 -12.85
N LYS A 53 -12.74 -14.93 -13.63
CA LYS A 53 -13.16 -16.31 -13.38
C LYS A 53 -12.59 -16.85 -12.08
N PHE A 54 -11.31 -16.58 -11.81
CA PHE A 54 -10.63 -17.04 -10.60
C PHE A 54 -11.26 -16.44 -9.34
N ILE A 55 -11.44 -15.12 -9.29
CA ILE A 55 -12.00 -14.43 -8.12
C ILE A 55 -13.45 -14.85 -7.86
N ALA A 56 -14.26 -15.01 -8.90
CA ALA A 56 -15.63 -15.51 -8.77
C ALA A 56 -15.70 -16.94 -8.18
N GLY A 57 -14.67 -17.77 -8.40
CA GLY A 57 -14.57 -19.12 -7.84
C GLY A 57 -13.84 -19.21 -6.50
N CYS A 58 -13.25 -18.12 -6.01
CA CYS A 58 -12.49 -18.10 -4.77
C CYS A 58 -13.45 -18.01 -3.56
N PRO A 59 -13.37 -18.92 -2.58
CA PRO A 59 -14.31 -18.96 -1.45
C PRO A 59 -14.06 -17.85 -0.41
N VAL A 60 -12.96 -17.11 -0.55
CA VAL A 60 -12.57 -16.01 0.35
C VAL A 60 -12.44 -14.69 -0.42
N PRO A 61 -12.62 -13.54 0.24
CA PRO A 61 -12.42 -12.23 -0.39
C PRO A 61 -11.03 -12.11 -1.00
N VAL A 62 -10.97 -11.54 -2.21
CA VAL A 62 -9.71 -11.35 -2.95
C VAL A 62 -9.37 -9.87 -3.08
N ILE A 63 -8.16 -9.51 -2.68
CA ILE A 63 -7.53 -8.22 -2.95
C ILE A 63 -6.55 -8.41 -4.11
N VAL A 64 -6.53 -7.50 -5.08
CA VAL A 64 -5.63 -7.61 -6.24
C VAL A 64 -4.83 -6.33 -6.42
N GLY A 65 -3.54 -6.41 -6.72
CA GLY A 65 -2.88 -5.20 -7.18
C GLY A 65 -1.37 -5.25 -7.33
N GLY A 66 -0.81 -4.05 -7.20
CA GLY A 66 0.19 -3.52 -8.11
C GLY A 66 -0.49 -2.78 -9.25
N VAL A 67 -1.26 -1.73 -8.97
CA VAL A 67 -1.88 -0.88 -10.01
C VAL A 67 -1.67 0.59 -9.69
N ALA A 68 -1.58 1.43 -10.71
CA ALA A 68 -1.34 2.87 -10.50
C ALA A 68 -1.99 3.77 -11.57
N SER A 69 -2.98 3.27 -12.31
CA SER A 69 -3.72 4.05 -13.31
C SER A 69 -5.23 3.87 -13.12
N TYR A 70 -6.00 4.89 -13.49
CA TYR A 70 -7.46 4.84 -13.46
C TYR A 70 -8.03 3.61 -14.20
N ALA A 71 -7.64 3.42 -15.47
CA ALA A 71 -8.23 2.40 -16.34
C ALA A 71 -7.96 0.98 -15.83
N THR A 72 -6.71 0.68 -15.46
CA THR A 72 -6.37 -0.65 -14.93
C THR A 72 -7.01 -0.88 -13.57
N THR A 73 -7.14 0.16 -12.73
CA THR A 73 -7.83 0.05 -11.45
C THR A 73 -9.30 -0.31 -11.65
N LEU A 74 -10.01 0.40 -12.53
CA LEU A 74 -11.41 0.11 -12.86
C LEU A 74 -11.58 -1.31 -13.40
N HIS A 75 -10.67 -1.76 -14.27
CA HIS A 75 -10.70 -3.13 -14.79
C HIS A 75 -10.50 -4.18 -13.70
N LEU A 76 -9.56 -3.97 -12.77
CA LEU A 76 -9.36 -4.88 -11.64
C LEU A 76 -10.57 -4.90 -10.70
N MET A 77 -11.20 -3.77 -10.43
CA MET A 77 -12.44 -3.74 -9.62
C MET A 77 -13.55 -4.59 -10.26
N ARG A 78 -13.72 -4.48 -11.59
CA ARG A 78 -14.70 -5.27 -12.37
C ARG A 78 -14.45 -6.79 -12.38
N THR A 79 -13.29 -7.27 -11.91
CA THR A 79 -13.05 -8.70 -11.71
C THR A 79 -13.79 -9.28 -10.50
N GLY A 80 -14.33 -8.43 -9.62
CA GLY A 80 -14.98 -8.82 -8.37
C GLY A 80 -14.06 -8.73 -7.15
N ALA A 81 -12.87 -8.15 -7.29
CA ALA A 81 -11.97 -7.92 -6.16
C ALA A 81 -12.63 -7.01 -5.11
N VAL A 82 -12.50 -7.35 -3.83
CA VAL A 82 -13.04 -6.55 -2.72
C VAL A 82 -12.16 -5.34 -2.38
N GLY A 83 -10.92 -5.35 -2.87
CA GLY A 83 -9.99 -4.26 -2.73
C GLY A 83 -8.86 -4.32 -3.76
N VAL A 84 -8.24 -3.16 -3.99
CA VAL A 84 -7.12 -3.01 -4.92
C VAL A 84 -5.90 -2.38 -4.24
N LEU A 85 -4.71 -2.94 -4.52
CA LEU A 85 -3.44 -2.38 -4.02
C LEU A 85 -2.88 -1.35 -5.01
N ILE A 86 -2.82 -0.09 -4.56
CA ILE A 86 -2.41 1.06 -5.37
C ILE A 86 -0.97 1.44 -5.09
N GLY A 87 -0.12 1.34 -6.12
CA GLY A 87 1.25 1.82 -6.06
C GLY A 87 2.19 1.05 -7.00
N VAL A 88 3.00 1.78 -7.75
CA VAL A 88 4.09 1.22 -8.56
C VAL A 88 5.33 2.10 -8.41
N GLY A 89 6.33 1.57 -7.70
CA GLY A 89 7.61 2.24 -7.48
C GLY A 89 7.81 3.11 -6.22
N PRO A 90 6.82 3.47 -5.38
CA PRO A 90 7.07 4.40 -4.26
C PRO A 90 7.70 3.74 -3.02
N GLY A 91 7.78 2.41 -2.97
CA GLY A 91 8.36 1.68 -1.84
C GLY A 91 9.88 1.87 -1.73
N HIS A 92 10.39 2.02 -0.50
CA HIS A 92 11.82 2.26 -0.24
C HIS A 92 12.76 1.20 -0.83
N ALA A 93 12.34 -0.07 -0.84
CA ALA A 93 13.13 -1.17 -1.38
C ALA A 93 12.91 -1.37 -2.89
N CYS A 94 12.02 -0.62 -3.52
CA CYS A 94 11.67 -0.76 -4.93
C CYS A 94 12.63 0.04 -5.80
N THR A 95 13.19 -0.59 -6.83
CA THR A 95 14.07 0.08 -7.80
C THR A 95 13.45 0.20 -9.18
N THR A 96 12.16 -0.17 -9.34
CA THR A 96 11.44 -0.17 -10.63
C THR A 96 11.56 1.14 -11.41
N ARG A 97 11.45 2.30 -10.74
CA ARG A 97 11.61 3.60 -11.42
C ARG A 97 13.01 3.79 -12.01
N GLY A 98 14.04 3.37 -11.29
CA GLY A 98 15.42 3.46 -11.77
C GLY A 98 15.77 2.41 -12.83
N VAL A 99 15.26 1.19 -12.67
CA VAL A 99 15.58 0.06 -13.56
C VAL A 99 14.78 0.10 -14.86
N LEU A 100 13.50 0.45 -14.80
CA LEU A 100 12.58 0.41 -15.94
C LEU A 100 12.15 1.80 -16.44
N GLY A 101 12.44 2.88 -15.72
CA GLY A 101 11.98 4.23 -16.08
C GLY A 101 10.47 4.45 -15.90
N ILE A 102 9.77 3.51 -15.25
CA ILE A 102 8.32 3.57 -15.06
C ILE A 102 7.94 3.66 -13.59
N GLY A 103 6.92 4.46 -13.32
CA GLY A 103 6.29 4.57 -12.01
C GLY A 103 5.36 5.76 -11.97
N VAL A 104 4.48 5.79 -10.98
CA VAL A 104 3.49 6.85 -10.82
C VAL A 104 3.69 7.49 -9.45
N PRO A 105 3.60 8.83 -9.32
CA PRO A 105 3.54 9.49 -8.03
C PRO A 105 2.38 8.92 -7.20
N GLN A 106 2.66 8.53 -5.95
CA GLN A 106 1.70 7.79 -5.14
C GLN A 106 0.40 8.57 -4.91
N ALA A 107 0.50 9.89 -4.74
CA ALA A 107 -0.68 10.73 -4.55
C ALA A 107 -1.61 10.70 -5.77
N THR A 108 -1.05 10.81 -6.98
CA THR A 108 -1.79 10.70 -8.24
C THR A 108 -2.43 9.33 -8.39
N ALA A 109 -1.67 8.25 -8.12
CA ALA A 109 -2.18 6.90 -8.25
C ALA A 109 -3.39 6.63 -7.33
N ILE A 110 -3.35 7.12 -6.08
CA ILE A 110 -4.46 6.99 -5.12
C ILE A 110 -5.67 7.78 -5.60
N ALA A 111 -5.49 9.03 -6.02
CA ALA A 111 -6.59 9.87 -6.49
C ALA A 111 -7.27 9.28 -7.74
N ASP A 112 -6.49 8.80 -8.71
CA ASP A 112 -7.01 8.11 -9.89
C ASP A 112 -7.79 6.83 -9.53
N ALA A 113 -7.28 6.06 -8.57
CA ALA A 113 -7.94 4.85 -8.08
C ALA A 113 -9.25 5.17 -7.34
N ALA A 114 -9.27 6.22 -6.53
CA ALA A 114 -10.47 6.69 -5.85
C ALA A 114 -11.55 7.14 -6.86
N ALA A 115 -11.16 7.82 -7.94
CA ALA A 115 -12.06 8.17 -9.03
C ALA A 115 -12.60 6.90 -9.75
N ALA A 116 -11.73 5.92 -10.02
CA ALA A 116 -12.13 4.64 -10.61
C ALA A 116 -13.12 3.88 -9.71
N ARG A 117 -12.92 3.91 -8.39
CA ARG A 117 -13.85 3.33 -7.40
C ARG A 117 -15.24 3.95 -7.49
N VAL A 118 -15.33 5.28 -7.62
CA VAL A 118 -16.62 5.97 -7.76
C VAL A 118 -17.33 5.51 -9.02
N GLN A 119 -16.63 5.46 -10.16
CA GLN A 119 -17.20 4.93 -11.41
C GLN A 119 -17.67 3.48 -11.24
N HIS A 120 -16.85 2.62 -10.66
CA HIS A 120 -17.20 1.22 -10.39
C HIS A 120 -18.46 1.10 -9.53
N LEU A 121 -18.55 1.89 -8.46
CA LEU A 121 -19.71 1.91 -7.56
C LEU A 121 -20.98 2.34 -8.30
N LEU A 122 -20.90 3.33 -9.18
CA LEU A 122 -22.02 3.77 -10.00
C LEU A 122 -22.46 2.70 -11.02
N GLU A 123 -21.50 1.96 -11.59
CA GLU A 123 -21.77 0.91 -12.57
C GLU A 123 -22.37 -0.36 -11.96
N THR A 124 -21.91 -0.74 -10.76
CA THR A 124 -22.16 -2.07 -10.19
C THR A 124 -22.94 -2.06 -8.89
N GLY A 125 -23.02 -0.92 -8.20
CA GLY A 125 -23.50 -0.83 -6.82
C GLY A 125 -22.53 -1.41 -5.79
N GLN A 126 -21.33 -1.84 -6.18
CA GLN A 126 -20.36 -2.49 -5.30
C GLN A 126 -19.20 -1.56 -4.94
N TYR A 127 -18.92 -1.46 -3.65
CA TYR A 127 -17.79 -0.70 -3.13
C TYR A 127 -16.53 -1.57 -3.14
N CYS A 128 -15.49 -1.13 -3.84
CA CYS A 128 -14.17 -1.79 -3.85
C CYS A 128 -13.17 -0.92 -3.08
N ASN A 129 -12.49 -1.49 -2.10
CA ASN A 129 -11.57 -0.75 -1.25
C ASN A 129 -10.30 -0.31 -2.00
N VAL A 130 -9.90 0.93 -1.83
CA VAL A 130 -8.63 1.47 -2.34
C VAL A 130 -7.58 1.38 -1.23
N ILE A 131 -6.56 0.55 -1.42
CA ILE A 131 -5.51 0.32 -0.42
C ILE A 131 -4.21 0.90 -0.97
N ALA A 132 -3.71 1.99 -0.38
CA ALA A 132 -2.44 2.58 -0.80
C ALA A 132 -1.27 1.68 -0.37
N ASP A 133 -0.47 1.23 -1.32
CA ASP A 133 0.69 0.35 -1.10
C ASP A 133 2.01 1.06 -1.45
N GLY A 134 2.80 1.33 -0.40
CA GLY A 134 4.10 1.98 -0.50
C GLY A 134 4.07 3.51 -0.45
N GLY A 135 5.23 4.09 -0.13
CA GLY A 135 5.42 5.54 0.00
C GLY A 135 5.13 6.12 1.39
N MET A 136 4.40 5.40 2.27
CA MET A 136 4.13 5.85 3.63
C MET A 136 5.33 5.60 4.55
N ARG A 137 6.00 6.68 4.96
CA ARG A 137 7.13 6.64 5.92
C ARG A 137 6.71 7.14 7.30
N THR A 138 5.83 8.13 7.32
CA THR A 138 5.39 8.83 8.53
C THR A 138 3.87 8.78 8.68
N GLY A 139 3.37 9.09 9.88
CA GLY A 139 1.93 9.20 10.11
C GLY A 139 1.27 10.28 9.25
N GLY A 140 2.00 11.34 8.90
CA GLY A 140 1.54 12.35 7.95
C GLY A 140 1.37 11.81 6.52
N ASP A 141 2.19 10.85 6.10
CA ASP A 141 2.03 10.21 4.78
C ASP A 141 0.83 9.26 4.76
N VAL A 142 0.55 8.59 5.89
CA VAL A 142 -0.70 7.82 6.07
C VAL A 142 -1.91 8.76 5.98
N ALA A 143 -1.88 9.89 6.68
CA ALA A 143 -2.96 10.88 6.63
C ALA A 143 -3.22 11.39 5.20
N LYS A 144 -2.16 11.74 4.46
CA LYS A 144 -2.28 12.15 3.05
C LYS A 144 -2.90 11.06 2.19
N ALA A 145 -2.47 9.80 2.34
CA ALA A 145 -3.01 8.69 1.56
C ALA A 145 -4.52 8.52 1.79
N ILE A 146 -4.97 8.59 3.05
CA ILE A 146 -6.40 8.54 3.38
C ILE A 146 -7.14 9.75 2.82
N ALA A 147 -6.64 10.97 3.03
CA ALA A 147 -7.27 12.18 2.50
C ALA A 147 -7.43 12.17 0.96
N LEU A 148 -6.50 11.51 0.25
CA LEU A 148 -6.55 11.33 -1.21
C LEU A 148 -7.55 10.27 -1.68
N GLY A 149 -8.22 9.57 -0.77
CA GLY A 149 -9.27 8.61 -1.10
C GLY A 149 -8.94 7.15 -0.80
N ALA A 150 -7.81 6.83 -0.16
CA ALA A 150 -7.54 5.46 0.30
C ALA A 150 -8.42 5.11 1.51
N ASP A 151 -8.85 3.84 1.56
CA ASP A 151 -9.62 3.25 2.66
C ASP A 151 -8.69 2.61 3.70
N ALA A 152 -7.52 2.14 3.24
CA ALA A 152 -6.47 1.59 4.08
C ALA A 152 -5.08 1.83 3.46
N VAL A 153 -4.03 1.55 4.23
CA VAL A 153 -2.63 1.63 3.81
C VAL A 153 -1.91 0.31 4.06
N MET A 154 -1.08 -0.12 3.11
CA MET A 154 -0.10 -1.18 3.31
C MET A 154 1.25 -0.56 3.66
N ILE A 155 1.80 -0.92 4.82
CA ILE A 155 2.99 -0.31 5.41
C ILE A 155 4.13 -1.33 5.41
N GLY A 156 5.26 -0.97 4.78
CA GLY A 156 6.45 -1.82 4.70
C GLY A 156 7.55 -1.39 5.67
N SER A 157 8.39 -0.45 5.23
CA SER A 157 9.60 -0.02 5.95
C SER A 157 9.40 0.40 7.40
N PRO A 158 8.33 1.14 7.77
CA PRO A 158 8.05 1.42 9.18
C PRO A 158 7.89 0.15 10.02
N LEU A 159 7.14 -0.85 9.54
CA LEU A 159 6.97 -2.12 10.25
C LEU A 159 8.25 -2.95 10.27
N ALA A 160 9.08 -2.87 9.23
CA ALA A 160 10.40 -3.50 9.22
C ALA A 160 11.35 -2.93 10.30
N SER A 161 11.05 -1.74 10.83
CA SER A 161 11.79 -1.13 11.93
C SER A 161 11.31 -1.52 13.33
N ALA A 162 10.30 -2.38 13.42
CA ALA A 162 9.86 -2.96 14.68
C ALA A 162 10.89 -3.97 15.21
N ALA A 163 11.04 -4.05 16.53
CA ALA A 163 11.89 -5.03 17.20
C ALA A 163 11.46 -6.48 16.90
N GLU A 164 10.16 -6.69 16.70
CA GLU A 164 9.50 -7.94 16.38
C GLU A 164 9.64 -8.33 14.91
N ALA A 165 10.07 -7.40 14.06
CA ALA A 165 10.16 -7.64 12.62
C ALA A 165 11.16 -8.78 12.33
N PRO A 166 10.78 -9.80 11.55
CA PRO A 166 11.64 -10.95 11.30
C PRO A 166 12.93 -10.56 10.56
N GLY A 167 12.89 -9.46 9.80
CA GLY A 167 14.03 -8.89 9.11
C GLY A 167 15.03 -8.15 10.00
N ARG A 168 14.76 -7.98 11.30
CA ARG A 168 15.64 -7.34 12.30
C ARG A 168 16.18 -5.98 11.83
N GLY A 169 15.28 -5.10 11.41
CA GLY A 169 15.64 -3.78 10.86
C GLY A 169 16.09 -3.79 9.40
N TYR A 170 15.93 -4.90 8.69
CA TYR A 170 16.12 -5.00 7.24
C TYR A 170 14.86 -5.46 6.53
N HIS A 171 14.68 -5.02 5.29
CA HIS A 171 13.64 -5.57 4.41
C HIS A 171 14.06 -5.44 2.94
N TRP A 172 13.30 -6.08 2.05
CA TRP A 172 13.49 -6.04 0.60
C TRP A 172 12.13 -6.15 -0.09
N GLY A 173 12.07 -5.76 -1.37
CA GLY A 173 10.85 -5.91 -2.17
C GLY A 173 10.72 -7.32 -2.75
N MET A 174 9.50 -7.74 -3.10
CA MET A 174 9.25 -9.05 -3.72
C MET A 174 10.03 -9.28 -5.02
N ALA A 175 10.27 -8.22 -5.80
CA ALA A 175 10.99 -8.28 -7.07
C ALA A 175 12.53 -8.32 -6.93
N THR A 176 13.06 -8.39 -5.71
CA THR A 176 14.51 -8.41 -5.44
C THR A 176 15.18 -9.66 -6.00
N PHE A 177 14.50 -10.81 -5.95
CA PHE A 177 15.06 -12.09 -6.38
C PHE A 177 14.62 -12.52 -7.79
N HIS A 178 14.18 -11.58 -8.63
CA HIS A 178 13.84 -11.91 -10.01
C HIS A 178 15.10 -12.40 -10.74
N PRO A 179 15.08 -13.59 -11.38
CA PRO A 179 16.30 -14.27 -11.83
C PRO A 179 17.04 -13.51 -12.94
N GLU A 180 16.31 -12.79 -13.79
CA GLU A 180 16.87 -12.11 -14.96
C GLU A 180 16.93 -10.59 -14.81
N LEU A 181 16.10 -10.03 -13.93
CA LEU A 181 15.89 -8.58 -13.85
C LEU A 181 15.41 -8.14 -12.45
N PRO A 182 16.30 -8.18 -11.44
CA PRO A 182 16.01 -7.69 -10.10
C PRO A 182 15.52 -6.24 -10.11
N ARG A 183 14.41 -5.99 -9.41
CA ARG A 183 13.79 -4.65 -9.29
C ARG A 183 13.54 -4.25 -7.83
N GLY A 184 14.37 -4.80 -6.94
CA GLY A 184 14.38 -4.43 -5.55
C GLY A 184 15.77 -4.50 -4.97
N THR A 185 15.94 -3.87 -3.81
CA THR A 185 17.18 -3.89 -3.05
C THR A 185 16.89 -4.18 -1.58
N ARG A 186 17.86 -4.75 -0.89
CA ARG A 186 17.80 -4.90 0.57
C ARG A 186 18.12 -3.56 1.22
N VAL A 187 17.20 -3.06 2.01
CA VAL A 187 17.31 -1.78 2.73
C VAL A 187 17.46 -2.03 4.22
N LYS A 188 18.27 -1.20 4.88
CA LYS A 188 18.37 -1.14 6.34
C LYS A 188 17.43 -0.05 6.85
N ALA A 189 16.30 -0.44 7.45
CA ALA A 189 15.38 0.47 8.13
C ALA A 189 15.86 0.84 9.55
N GLY A 190 16.72 -0.01 10.15
CA GLY A 190 17.10 0.11 11.57
C GLY A 190 15.98 -0.41 12.48
N VAL A 191 16.21 -0.42 13.80
CA VAL A 191 15.17 -0.73 14.79
C VAL A 191 14.84 0.56 15.52
N LYS A 192 13.56 0.95 15.50
CA LYS A 192 13.08 2.21 16.09
C LYS A 192 12.26 2.02 17.37
N GLY A 193 11.66 0.86 17.57
CA GLY A 193 10.81 0.55 18.72
C GLY A 193 10.09 -0.78 18.52
N THR A 194 9.15 -1.06 19.41
CA THR A 194 8.18 -2.15 19.28
C THR A 194 7.15 -1.85 18.19
N LEU A 195 6.46 -2.89 17.72
CA LEU A 195 5.35 -2.76 16.78
C LEU A 195 4.23 -1.88 17.35
N GLU A 196 3.99 -2.01 18.66
CA GLU A 196 3.02 -1.19 19.39
C GLU A 196 3.41 0.29 19.38
N GLU A 197 4.65 0.65 19.70
CA GLU A 197 5.12 2.04 19.65
C GLU A 197 5.05 2.63 18.24
N ILE A 198 5.39 1.84 17.22
CA ILE A 198 5.31 2.28 15.82
C ILE A 198 3.86 2.59 15.42
N LEU A 199 2.90 1.72 15.76
CA LEU A 199 1.50 1.88 15.33
C LEU A 199 0.68 2.79 16.25
N LEU A 200 0.75 2.55 17.54
CA LEU A 200 -0.13 3.11 18.59
C LEU A 200 0.58 4.15 19.48
N GLY A 201 1.91 4.13 19.50
CA GLY A 201 2.71 4.99 20.36
C GLY A 201 2.99 4.41 21.75
N PRO A 202 3.56 5.21 22.67
CA PRO A 202 3.90 6.62 22.48
C PRO A 202 5.00 6.85 21.44
N ALA A 203 5.03 8.05 20.86
CA ALA A 203 6.16 8.49 20.04
C ALA A 203 7.18 9.17 20.95
N HIS A 204 8.43 8.71 20.90
CA HIS A 204 9.55 9.29 21.66
C HIS A 204 10.39 10.27 20.84
N GLU A 205 10.13 10.33 19.53
CA GLU A 205 10.82 11.17 18.56
C GLU A 205 9.82 12.10 17.85
N ASN A 206 10.31 13.21 17.28
CA ASN A 206 9.52 14.21 16.58
C ASN A 206 9.57 14.08 15.03
N ASP A 207 9.97 12.91 14.52
CA ASP A 207 10.13 12.63 13.09
C ASP A 207 8.88 11.99 12.43
N GLY A 208 7.84 11.73 13.22
CA GLY A 208 6.57 11.16 12.77
C GLY A 208 6.63 9.69 12.36
N THR A 209 7.71 8.97 12.69
CA THR A 209 7.88 7.54 12.34
C THR A 209 7.32 6.56 13.36
N LEU A 210 6.94 7.06 14.54
CA LEU A 210 6.22 6.32 15.58
C LEU A 210 4.79 6.87 15.75
N ASN A 211 3.93 6.10 16.42
CA ASN A 211 2.53 6.43 16.63
C ASN A 211 1.78 6.85 15.35
N LEU A 212 1.88 6.03 14.30
CA LEU A 212 1.28 6.32 13.00
C LEU A 212 -0.25 6.55 13.11
N PHE A 213 -0.93 5.80 13.98
CA PHE A 213 -2.38 5.94 14.16
C PHE A 213 -2.74 7.19 14.96
N GLY A 214 -1.95 7.58 15.96
CA GLY A 214 -2.13 8.84 16.66
C GLY A 214 -1.94 10.03 15.75
N ALA A 215 -0.95 10.00 14.85
CA ALA A 215 -0.73 11.03 13.85
C ALA A 215 -1.90 11.14 12.84
N LEU A 216 -2.45 10.01 12.39
CA LEU A 216 -3.65 9.99 11.54
C LEU A 216 -4.86 10.60 12.27
N LYS A 217 -5.16 10.15 13.50
CA LYS A 217 -6.26 10.68 14.32
C LYS A 217 -6.11 12.18 14.56
N THR A 218 -4.89 12.63 14.86
CA THR A 218 -4.59 14.05 15.08
C THR A 218 -4.82 14.86 13.80
N SER A 219 -4.38 14.34 12.65
CA SER A 219 -4.59 15.00 11.35
C SER A 219 -6.08 15.11 11.00
N MET A 220 -6.84 14.02 11.19
CA MET A 220 -8.29 14.01 11.00
C MET A 220 -8.99 15.04 11.90
N ALA A 221 -8.70 15.01 13.21
CA ALA A 221 -9.28 15.94 14.17
C ALA A 221 -8.93 17.40 13.87
N THR A 222 -7.67 17.68 13.50
CA THR A 222 -7.21 19.04 13.15
C THR A 222 -7.93 19.57 11.90
N CYS A 223 -8.21 18.70 10.94
CA CYS A 223 -8.96 19.05 9.74
C CYS A 223 -10.50 19.02 9.94
N GLY A 224 -11.00 18.67 11.13
CA GLY A 224 -12.43 18.65 11.44
C GLY A 224 -13.18 17.39 11.00
N TYR A 225 -12.49 16.24 10.91
CA TYR A 225 -13.06 14.96 10.49
C TYR A 225 -12.94 13.91 11.59
N ASP A 226 -13.96 13.05 11.74
CA ASP A 226 -14.07 12.04 12.80
C ASP A 226 -13.99 10.59 12.28
N THR A 227 -14.14 10.40 10.96
CA THR A 227 -14.12 9.09 10.30
C THR A 227 -13.24 9.10 9.05
N ILE A 228 -12.65 7.94 8.71
CA ILE A 228 -11.82 7.76 7.51
C ILE A 228 -12.56 8.24 6.25
N THR A 229 -13.81 7.80 6.06
CA THR A 229 -14.63 8.16 4.90
C THR A 229 -14.92 9.66 4.82
N SER A 230 -15.14 10.33 5.97
CA SER A 230 -15.31 11.79 5.95
C SER A 230 -14.01 12.51 5.60
N PHE A 231 -12.86 12.03 6.09
CA PHE A 231 -11.56 12.63 5.87
C PHE A 231 -11.08 12.56 4.41
N GLN A 232 -11.61 11.61 3.62
CA GLN A 232 -11.43 11.56 2.17
C GLN A 232 -12.01 12.79 1.42
N LYS A 233 -12.77 13.66 2.12
CA LYS A 233 -13.29 14.93 1.58
C LYS A 233 -12.43 16.14 1.97
N ALA A 234 -11.33 15.93 2.70
CA ALA A 234 -10.42 16.99 3.08
C ALA A 234 -9.80 17.66 1.84
N GLU A 235 -9.60 18.97 1.92
CA GLU A 235 -8.87 19.69 0.88
C GLU A 235 -7.40 19.30 0.91
N VAL A 236 -6.85 18.93 -0.24
CA VAL A 236 -5.44 18.57 -0.40
C VAL A 236 -4.80 19.55 -1.37
N MET A 237 -3.71 20.18 -0.94
CA MET A 237 -2.96 21.15 -1.74
C MET A 237 -1.52 20.68 -1.96
N VAL A 238 -0.97 21.02 -3.12
CA VAL A 238 0.45 20.85 -3.42
C VAL A 238 1.17 22.15 -3.08
N ALA A 239 1.96 22.13 -2.00
CA ALA A 239 2.78 23.26 -1.57
C ALA A 239 4.27 22.87 -1.59
N PRO A 240 5.00 23.11 -2.70
CA PRO A 240 6.40 22.71 -2.81
C PRO A 240 7.31 23.33 -1.74
N ALA A 241 6.96 24.52 -1.25
CA ALA A 241 7.71 25.24 -0.21
C ALA A 241 7.55 24.63 1.19
N LEU A 242 6.60 23.72 1.43
CA LEU A 242 6.32 23.20 2.78
C LEU A 242 7.51 22.47 3.43
N MET A 243 8.43 21.93 2.61
CA MET A 243 9.66 21.28 3.09
C MET A 243 10.77 22.27 3.51
N THR A 244 10.60 23.56 3.23
CA THR A 244 11.61 24.60 3.50
C THR A 244 11.05 25.74 4.34
N GLU A 245 9.75 26.02 4.25
CA GLU A 245 9.06 27.09 4.94
C GLU A 245 9.13 26.94 6.47
N GLY A 246 9.68 27.94 7.15
CA GLY A 246 9.84 27.94 8.61
C GLY A 246 10.83 26.89 9.15
N LYS A 247 11.58 26.18 8.29
CA LYS A 247 12.49 25.08 8.68
C LYS A 247 13.96 25.48 8.81
N LYS A 248 14.30 26.76 8.69
CA LYS A 248 15.70 27.23 8.73
C LYS A 248 16.44 26.78 9.99
N LEU A 249 15.85 27.03 11.17
CA LEU A 249 16.48 26.69 12.45
C LEU A 249 16.61 25.18 12.67
N GLN A 250 15.62 24.40 12.22
CA GLN A 250 15.65 22.94 12.30
C GLN A 250 16.86 22.42 11.50
N LYS A 251 17.03 22.92 10.26
CA LYS A 251 18.12 22.52 9.36
C LYS A 251 19.50 22.95 9.82
N GLU A 252 19.62 24.15 10.40
CA GLU A 252 20.88 24.64 10.94
C GLU A 252 21.35 23.85 12.17
N GLN A 253 20.43 23.17 12.86
CA GLN A 253 20.69 22.46 14.11
C GLN A 253 20.59 20.93 13.99
N ASP A 254 20.18 20.40 12.83
CA ASP A 254 19.95 18.97 12.58
C ASP A 254 18.92 18.36 13.56
N VAL A 255 17.78 19.05 13.75
CA VAL A 255 16.71 18.66 14.69
C VAL A 255 15.33 18.62 14.03
N GLY A 256 14.45 17.72 14.48
CA GLY A 256 13.07 17.65 13.97
C GLY A 256 12.97 17.06 12.57
N MET A 257 12.42 17.82 11.62
CA MET A 257 12.10 17.32 10.26
C MET A 257 13.14 17.68 9.19
N GLY A 258 14.35 18.02 9.61
CA GLY A 258 15.50 18.29 8.75
C GLY A 258 16.43 19.29 9.36
#